data_AF-A0A933UJL4-F1
#
_entry.id   AF-A0A933UJL4-F1
#
_cell.length_a   1.000
_cell.length_b   1.000
_cell.length_c   1.000
_cell.angle_alpha   90.00
_cell.angle_beta   90.00
_cell.angle_gamma   90.00
#
_symmetry.space_group_name_H-M   'P 1'
#
loop_
_entity.id
_entity.type
_entity.pdbx_description
1 polymer ?
#
loop_
_entity_poly.entity_id
_entity_poly.type
_entity_poly.pdbx_seq_one_letter_code
_entity_poly.pdbx_strand_id
1 'polypeptide(L)'
;MPVEEKVSLFGPPMRVLLVRAAPFEGGGALVTIDDLSERARLDAVRTDFVSNISHELKTPVGALALLAETLADSDDLEVNRRLANKMVDE
;
A
#
# COMPACT_ATOMS: atom_id res chain seq x y z
N MET A 1 -11.78 30.61 16.48
CA MET A 1 -12.05 29.33 15.80
C MET A 1 -10.98 28.34 16.24
N PRO A 2 -11.32 27.08 16.55
CA PRO A 2 -10.30 26.05 16.77
C PRO A 2 -9.50 25.82 15.49
N VAL A 3 -8.21 25.56 15.62
CA VAL A 3 -7.28 25.25 14.53
C VAL A 3 -6.79 23.82 14.73
N GLU A 4 -6.77 23.04 13.66
CA GLU A 4 -6.19 21.69 13.64
C GLU A 4 -5.14 21.65 12.54
N GLU A 5 -3.93 21.19 12.88
CA GLU A 5 -2.82 21.09 11.95
C GLU A 5 -2.04 19.80 12.17
N LYS A 6 -1.75 19.11 11.08
CA LYS A 6 -0.88 17.92 11.09
C LYS A 6 0.54 18.35 10.76
N VAL A 7 1.44 18.19 11.72
CA VAL A 7 2.84 18.60 11.61
C VAL A 7 3.73 17.36 11.48
N SER A 8 4.51 17.31 10.40
CA SER A 8 5.53 16.28 10.22
C SER A 8 6.88 16.82 10.67
N LEU A 9 7.49 16.18 11.66
CA LEU A 9 8.82 16.50 12.14
C LEU A 9 9.82 15.53 11.52
N PHE A 10 10.69 16.08 10.68
CA PHE A 10 11.74 15.33 10.01
C PHE A 10 12.97 15.19 10.94
N GLY A 11 13.30 13.95 11.28
CA GLY A 11 14.43 13.57 12.14
C GLY A 11 14.42 12.06 12.36
N PRO A 12 15.43 11.47 13.02
CA PRO A 12 15.36 10.09 13.47
C PRO A 12 14.82 10.01 14.91
N PRO A 13 13.60 9.50 15.17
CA PRO A 13 12.59 9.00 14.22
C PRO A 13 11.70 10.11 13.66
N MET A 14 11.14 9.87 12.46
CA MET A 14 10.16 10.77 11.86
C MET A 14 8.91 10.76 12.74
N ARG A 15 8.38 11.95 13.05
CA ARG A 15 7.15 12.07 13.85
C ARG A 15 6.04 12.75 13.09
N VAL A 16 4.83 12.30 13.36
CA VAL A 16 3.60 12.88 12.84
C VAL A 16 2.75 13.30 14.02
N LEU A 17 2.62 14.60 14.24
CA LEU A 17 1.86 15.16 15.34
C LEU A 17 0.59 15.80 14.82
N LEU A 18 -0.53 15.56 15.49
CA LEU A 18 -1.77 16.29 15.28
C LEU A 18 -1.93 17.31 16.38
N VAL A 19 -1.78 18.59 16.02
CA VAL A 19 -1.87 19.71 16.94
C VAL A 19 -3.25 20.34 16.80
N ARG A 20 -3.97 20.45 17.90
CA ARG A 20 -5.24 21.19 17.95
C ARG A 20 -5.12 22.33 18.94
N ALA A 21 -5.57 23.52 18.55
CA ALA A 21 -5.59 24.69 19.41
C ALA A 21 -6.99 25.30 19.43
N ALA A 22 -7.49 25.61 20.62
CA ALA A 22 -8.77 26.31 20.80
C ALA A 22 -8.62 27.42 21.85
N PRO A 23 -9.37 28.54 21.73
CA PRO A 23 -9.42 29.53 22.80
C PRO A 23 -9.88 28.90 24.12
N PHE A 24 -9.28 29.30 25.23
CA PHE A 24 -9.65 28.82 26.57
C PHE A 24 -10.37 29.92 27.35
N GLU A 25 -11.40 29.55 28.14
CA GLU A 25 -12.11 30.49 28.99
C GLU A 25 -11.16 31.07 30.05
N GLY A 26 -11.16 32.39 30.20
CA GLY A 26 -10.19 33.11 31.05
C GLY A 26 -8.95 33.63 30.29
N GLY A 27 -8.87 33.41 28.98
CA GLY A 27 -7.79 33.89 28.12
C GLY A 27 -6.75 32.82 27.80
N GLY A 28 -6.02 33.02 26.70
CA GLY A 28 -5.05 32.05 26.18
C GLY A 28 -5.69 30.98 25.28
N ALA A 29 -4.99 29.85 25.16
CA ALA A 29 -5.40 28.74 24.30
C ALA A 29 -5.13 27.39 24.96
N LEU A 30 -6.05 26.45 24.78
CA LEU A 30 -5.85 25.03 25.05
C LEU A 30 -5.25 24.39 23.80
N VAL A 31 -4.09 23.74 23.96
CA VAL A 31 -3.43 23.00 22.89
C VAL A 31 -3.36 21.53 23.26
N THR A 32 -3.82 20.66 22.37
CA THR A 32 -3.61 19.20 22.46
C THR A 32 -2.70 18.74 21.34
N ILE A 33 -1.86 17.75 21.64
CA ILE A 33 -0.90 17.17 20.70
C ILE A 33 -1.06 15.66 20.76
N ASP A 34 -1.54 15.06 19.68
CA ASP A 34 -1.61 13.61 19.53
C ASP A 34 -0.43 13.13 18.68
N ASP A 35 0.34 12.17 19.20
CA ASP A 35 1.40 11.53 18.44
C ASP A 35 0.81 10.40 17.58
N LEU A 36 0.76 10.63 16.27
CA LEU A 36 0.25 9.69 15.26
C LEU A 36 1.37 8.93 14.54
N SER A 37 2.61 9.01 15.03
CA SER A 37 3.79 8.49 14.33
C SER A 37 3.71 6.99 14.10
N GLU A 38 3.30 6.22 15.10
CA GLU A 38 3.20 4.75 14.98
C GLU A 38 2.14 4.36 13.94
N ARG A 39 0.98 5.01 13.97
CA ARG A 39 -0.09 4.77 13.00
C ARG A 39 0.38 5.09 11.58
N ALA A 40 1.00 6.25 11.38
CA ALA A 40 1.56 6.64 10.09
C ALA A 40 2.63 5.65 9.60
N ARG A 41 3.47 5.14 10.51
CA ARG A 41 4.47 4.12 10.19
C ARG A 41 3.83 2.80 9.76
N LEU A 42 2.81 2.33 10.46
CA LEU A 42 2.11 1.10 10.11
C LEU A 42 1.38 1.22 8.76
N ASP A 43 0.73 2.36 8.52
CA ASP A 43 0.06 2.65 7.25
C ASP A 43 1.06 2.67 6.09
N ALA A 44 2.25 3.24 6.29
CA ALA A 44 3.34 3.22 5.30
C ALA A 44 3.81 1.79 5.02
N VAL A 45 4.14 1.01 6.06
CA VAL A 45 4.57 -0.40 5.91
C VAL A 45 3.51 -1.23 5.19
N ARG A 46 2.24 -1.05 5.53
CA ARG A 46 1.13 -1.76 4.86
C ARG A 46 1.04 -1.37 3.38
N THR A 47 1.14 -0.08 3.06
CA THR A 47 1.07 0.42 1.70
C THR A 47 2.23 -0.12 0.86
N ASP A 48 3.44 -0.07 1.41
CA ASP A 48 4.64 -0.60 0.78
C ASP A 48 4.53 -2.11 0.55
N PHE A 49 4.01 -2.85 1.53
CA PHE A 49 3.78 -4.29 1.40
C PHE A 49 2.81 -4.62 0.27
N VAL A 50 1.66 -3.95 0.21
CA VAL A 50 0.67 -4.17 -0.86
C VAL A 50 1.26 -3.81 -2.22
N SER A 51 1.97 -2.68 -2.32
CA SER A 51 2.65 -2.27 -3.55
C SER A 51 3.68 -3.31 -4.00
N ASN A 52 4.52 -3.78 -3.09
CA ASN A 52 5.57 -4.77 -3.39
C ASN A 52 4.97 -6.08 -3.88
N ILE A 53 3.99 -6.65 -3.15
CA ILE A 53 3.32 -7.88 -3.60
C ILE A 53 2.62 -7.67 -4.93
N SER A 54 1.96 -6.52 -5.13
CA SER A 54 1.28 -6.25 -6.41
C SER A 54 2.25 -6.23 -7.58
N HIS A 55 3.43 -5.63 -7.40
CA HIS A 55 4.47 -5.62 -8.43
C HIS A 55 5.06 -7.01 -8.67
N GLU A 56 5.33 -7.77 -7.62
CA GLU A 56 5.88 -9.13 -7.72
C GLU A 56 4.89 -10.11 -8.36
N LEU A 57 3.59 -9.95 -8.10
CA LEU A 57 2.54 -10.79 -8.69
C LEU A 57 2.19 -10.41 -10.12
N LYS A 58 2.37 -9.14 -10.53
CA LYS A 58 1.99 -8.68 -11.88
C LYS A 58 2.66 -9.49 -12.98
N THR A 59 3.93 -9.83 -12.81
CA THR A 59 4.72 -10.59 -13.78
C THR A 59 4.26 -12.06 -13.90
N PRO A 60 4.22 -12.88 -12.83
CA PRO A 60 3.77 -14.27 -12.93
C PRO A 60 2.30 -14.38 -13.34
N VAL A 61 1.42 -13.49 -12.84
CA VAL A 61 0.01 -13.45 -13.30
C VAL A 61 -0.07 -13.10 -14.78
N GLY A 62 0.77 -12.19 -15.28
CA GLY A 62 0.85 -11.86 -16.70
C GLY A 62 1.35 -13.02 -17.55
N ALA A 63 2.33 -13.80 -17.07
CA ALA A 63 2.81 -15.00 -17.75
C ALA A 63 1.71 -16.07 -17.86
N LEU A 64 0.99 -16.34 -16.76
CA LEU A 64 -0.15 -17.25 -16.77
C LEU A 64 -1.27 -16.76 -17.69
N ALA A 65 -1.57 -15.46 -17.72
CA ALA A 65 -2.57 -14.90 -18.64
C ALA A 65 -2.17 -15.15 -20.10
N LEU A 66 -0.91 -14.92 -20.46
CA LEU A 66 -0.42 -15.16 -21.82
C LEU A 66 -0.47 -16.65 -22.22
N LEU A 67 -0.12 -17.55 -21.30
CA LEU A 67 -0.24 -18.99 -21.52
C LEU A 67 -1.71 -19.40 -21.72
N ALA A 68 -2.64 -18.81 -20.96
CA ALA A 68 -4.07 -19.03 -21.10
C ALA A 68 -4.63 -18.51 -22.43
N GLU A 69 -4.20 -17.32 -22.86
CA GLU A 69 -4.55 -16.77 -24.18
C GLU A 69 -4.06 -17.68 -25.31
N THR A 70 -2.81 -18.14 -25.23
CA THR A 70 -2.23 -19.04 -26.24
C THR A 70 -2.96 -20.39 -26.29
N LEU A 71 -3.42 -20.89 -25.13
CA LEU A 71 -4.24 -22.10 -25.04
C LEU A 71 -5.61 -21.93 -25.70
N ALA A 72 -6.24 -20.76 -25.53
CA ALA A 72 -7.55 -20.48 -26.10
C ALA A 72 -7.51 -20.35 -27.63
N ASP A 73 -6.39 -19.88 -28.18
CA ASP A 73 -6.21 -19.64 -29.62
C ASP A 73 -5.61 -20.84 -30.39
N SER A 74 -5.23 -21.93 -29.69
CA SER A 74 -4.56 -23.08 -30.29
C SER A 74 -5.49 -24.28 -30.49
N ASP A 75 -5.56 -24.79 -31.73
CA ASP A 75 -6.29 -26.01 -32.09
C ASP A 75 -5.44 -27.29 -31.96
N ASP A 76 -4.15 -27.17 -31.63
CA ASP A 76 -3.22 -28.29 -31.52
C ASP A 76 -3.23 -28.87 -30.09
N LEU A 77 -3.71 -30.11 -29.95
CA LEU A 77 -3.79 -30.84 -28.69
C LEU A 77 -2.43 -31.08 -28.02
N GLU A 78 -1.35 -31.24 -28.78
CA GLU A 78 0.00 -31.43 -28.25
C GLU A 78 0.55 -30.12 -27.68
N VAL A 79 0.36 -29.02 -28.41
CA VAL A 79 0.69 -27.66 -27.95
C VAL A 79 -0.11 -27.31 -26.69
N ASN A 80 -1.41 -27.61 -26.68
CA ASN A 80 -2.28 -27.33 -25.54
C ASN A 80 -1.86 -28.11 -24.29
N ARG A 81 -1.53 -29.40 -24.44
CA ARG A 81 -1.00 -30.19 -23.31
C ARG A 81 0.31 -29.61 -22.76
N ARG A 82 1.21 -29.17 -23.64
CA ARG A 82 2.48 -28.57 -23.23
C ARG A 82 2.30 -27.24 -22.49
N LEU A 83 1.42 -26.36 -22.98
CA LEU A 83 1.10 -25.09 -22.35
C LEU A 83 0.44 -25.31 -20.98
N ALA A 84 -0.52 -26.23 -20.89
CA ALA A 84 -1.17 -26.59 -19.62
C ALA A 84 -0.17 -27.12 -18.58
N ASN A 85 0.77 -27.99 -18.98
CA ASN A 85 1.81 -28.47 -18.07
C ASN A 85 2.71 -27.33 -17.57
N LYS A 86 3.09 -26.39 -18.45
CA LYS A 86 3.90 -25.23 -18.03
C LYS A 86 3.20 -24.35 -16.98
N MET A 87 1.88 -24.21 -17.04
CA MET A 87 1.12 -23.44 -16.03
C MET A 87 1.05 -24.15 -14.67
N VAL A 88 1.21 -25.48 -14.63
CA VAL A 88 1.26 -26.26 -13.37
C VAL A 88 2.66 -26.23 -12.75
N ASP A 89 3.69 -26.09 -13.58
CA ASP A 89 5.10 -26.04 -13.16
C ASP A 89 5.58 -24.63 -12.73
N GLU A 90 4.83 -23.57 -13.06
CA GLU A 90 5.02 -22.18 -12.57
C GLU A 90 4.43 -21.98 -11.16
#